data_AF-A0A7Y5LP62-F1
#
_entry.id   AF-A0A7Y5LP62-F1
#
_cell.length_a   1.000
_cell.length_b   1.000
_cell.length_c   1.000
_cell.angle_alpha   90.00
_cell.angle_beta   90.00
_cell.angle_gamma   90.00
#
_symmetry.space_group_name_H-M   'P 1'
#
loop_
_entity.id
_entity.type
_entity.pdbx_description
1 polymer ?
#
loop_
_entity_poly.entity_id
_entity_poly.type
_entity_poly.pdbx_seq_one_letter_code
_entity_poly.pdbx_strand_id
1 'polypeptide(L)'
;MRTSTFFLRKFGQIAALGTIALLPVLQAIAAPTFTGHVPTDFPAGDNTLIVGDIDGLPLEPTGSGWDMKDLRLHYDAATDTMYVGISMIDVGPTPTIAGDPENDGDAGSPLETDAPDFGGTETFGVRFDFNNDSTYDLLCGVPSAKAEGTSMQTAFTCATDLFSFVPLPPIFGIPLAAQTGAPPTTTSAAWPHLEFAIPNFSAAPGNSADPECLKKIRVAVFMGSIQDGPGEDWLPGQAGTKPMCFAGCSCSDGNVCNGDEVCNGIAGCSGGTALNCDDGNACTIDACDPKLGCVHTYVTCDDGDACTADACDPKSGCFVIPLDCNDGDACTEDSCDYALGCYAILVVCDDSNACTSDSCDPKVGCQFAPISCDDNNACTADSCDPSSGCKNDTISCDDNNKCTTDSCDKESGCKYETVSCDDSNACTADSCDPKTGCVYENISCDDNNACTKDSCDADSGCKNDMISCDDNNACTKDSCDKETGCTYEKI
;
A
#
# COMPACT_ATOMS: atom_id res chain seq x y z
N MET A 1 3.89 32.68 49.96
CA MET A 1 4.64 33.88 49.54
C MET A 1 4.04 34.40 48.24
N ARG A 2 3.67 35.69 48.24
CA ARG A 2 3.49 36.63 47.11
C ARG A 2 2.50 36.29 45.96
N THR A 3 1.37 37.00 46.05
CA THR A 3 0.61 37.72 45.00
C THR A 3 1.30 37.99 43.66
N SER A 4 0.54 37.85 42.56
CA SER A 4 0.52 38.84 41.47
C SER A 4 -0.77 38.79 40.65
N THR A 5 -1.38 39.97 40.56
CA THR A 5 -2.57 40.38 39.80
C THR A 5 -2.19 40.65 38.35
N PHE A 6 -2.99 40.27 37.34
CA PHE A 6 -2.97 40.96 36.03
C PHE A 6 -4.31 40.88 35.26
N PHE A 7 -4.98 42.04 35.23
CA PHE A 7 -5.82 42.65 34.18
C PHE A 7 -6.72 41.82 33.25
N LEU A 8 -8.03 42.00 33.43
CA LEU A 8 -9.06 41.94 32.39
C LEU A 8 -9.07 43.24 31.56
N ARG A 9 -8.84 43.16 30.24
CA ARG A 9 -9.31 44.16 29.26
C ARG A 9 -9.72 43.52 27.92
N LYS A 10 -11.04 43.46 27.76
CA LYS A 10 -11.90 43.55 26.56
C LYS A 10 -11.24 44.07 25.27
N PHE A 11 -11.33 43.32 24.16
CA PHE A 11 -12.08 43.63 22.92
C PHE A 11 -11.53 42.86 21.70
N GLY A 12 -12.43 42.13 21.02
CA GLY A 12 -12.52 42.06 19.57
C GLY A 12 -11.40 41.37 18.79
N GLN A 13 -11.62 40.11 18.42
CA GLN A 13 -11.66 39.70 17.01
C GLN A 13 -12.10 38.23 16.94
N ILE A 14 -13.39 38.02 16.69
CA ILE A 14 -13.86 36.77 16.11
C ILE A 14 -13.34 36.82 14.68
N ALA A 15 -12.30 36.03 14.38
CA ALA A 15 -11.92 35.75 13.01
C ALA A 15 -13.06 34.93 12.40
N ALA A 16 -14.02 35.64 11.81
CA ALA A 16 -14.88 35.05 10.81
C ALA A 16 -13.95 34.65 9.66
N LEU A 17 -13.60 33.36 9.60
CA LEU A 17 -13.19 32.72 8.36
C LEU A 17 -14.41 32.79 7.44
N GLY A 18 -14.57 33.95 6.80
CA GLY A 18 -15.41 34.08 5.64
C GLY A 18 -14.79 33.21 4.57
N THR A 19 -15.33 32.01 4.42
CA THR A 19 -15.37 31.35 3.13
C THR A 19 -16.03 32.34 2.18
N ILE A 20 -15.21 33.13 1.49
CA ILE A 20 -15.59 33.70 0.21
C ILE A 20 -15.72 32.45 -0.66
N ALA A 21 -16.93 31.88 -0.68
CA ALA A 21 -17.34 31.07 -1.80
C ALA A 21 -17.17 31.99 -3.00
N LEU A 22 -16.09 31.79 -3.75
CA LEU A 22 -16.01 32.18 -5.13
C LEU A 22 -17.17 31.41 -5.78
N LEU A 23 -18.37 32.00 -5.73
CA LEU A 23 -19.44 31.62 -6.63
C LEU A 23 -18.77 31.56 -8.00
N PRO A 24 -18.82 30.41 -8.69
CA PRO A 24 -18.22 30.31 -9.99
C PRO A 24 -18.79 31.47 -10.78
N VAL A 25 -17.91 32.30 -11.32
CA VAL A 25 -18.31 33.37 -12.23
C VAL A 25 -19.01 32.63 -13.34
N LEU A 26 -20.34 32.62 -13.30
CA LEU A 26 -21.18 32.19 -14.39
C LEU A 26 -20.59 32.92 -15.57
N GLN A 27 -19.92 32.19 -16.47
CA GLN A 27 -19.16 32.82 -17.53
C GLN A 27 -20.22 33.46 -18.40
N ALA A 28 -20.46 34.76 -18.17
CA ALA A 28 -21.50 35.51 -18.84
C ALA A 28 -21.07 35.56 -20.30
N ILE A 29 -21.63 34.65 -21.09
CA ILE A 29 -21.46 34.66 -22.52
C ILE A 29 -22.18 35.93 -22.98
N ALA A 30 -21.47 36.80 -23.69
CA ALA A 30 -22.04 38.06 -24.12
C ALA A 30 -23.26 37.79 -25.01
N ALA A 31 -24.35 38.54 -24.79
CA ALA A 31 -25.52 38.51 -25.64
C ALA A 31 -25.13 38.71 -27.13
N PRO A 32 -25.74 37.97 -28.06
CA PRO A 32 -25.58 38.23 -29.49
C PRO A 32 -25.83 39.71 -29.81
N THR A 33 -24.97 40.29 -30.64
CA THR A 33 -25.19 41.64 -31.17
C THR A 33 -25.88 41.48 -32.50
N PHE A 34 -27.12 41.95 -32.64
CA PHE A 34 -27.87 41.80 -33.89
C PHE A 34 -27.33 42.75 -34.96
N THR A 35 -26.68 42.21 -35.99
CA THR A 35 -26.16 42.94 -37.14
C THR A 35 -26.94 42.64 -38.42
N GLY A 36 -27.91 41.73 -38.36
CA GLY A 36 -28.60 41.15 -39.50
C GLY A 36 -27.84 39.99 -40.14
N HIS A 37 -26.69 39.59 -39.57
CA HIS A 37 -25.85 38.50 -40.07
C HIS A 37 -25.87 37.33 -39.08
N VAL A 38 -26.95 36.53 -39.12
CA VAL A 38 -27.17 35.40 -38.21
C VAL A 38 -25.95 34.47 -38.04
N PRO A 39 -25.19 34.07 -39.09
CA PRO A 39 -24.01 33.24 -38.84
C PRO A 39 -22.86 33.88 -38.07
N THR A 40 -22.73 35.21 -38.12
CA THR A 40 -21.73 35.98 -37.37
C THR A 40 -22.20 36.24 -35.95
N ASP A 41 -23.49 36.55 -35.79
CA ASP A 41 -24.10 36.93 -34.52
C ASP A 41 -24.43 35.70 -33.65
N PHE A 42 -24.68 34.56 -34.31
CA PHE A 42 -24.89 33.23 -33.74
C PHE A 42 -23.88 32.23 -34.34
N PRO A 43 -22.60 32.31 -33.96
CA PRO A 43 -21.60 31.38 -34.45
C PRO A 43 -21.93 29.94 -34.02
N ALA A 44 -21.59 28.97 -34.86
CA ALA A 44 -21.75 27.55 -34.54
C ALA A 44 -20.87 27.17 -33.33
N GLY A 45 -21.45 26.49 -32.35
CA GLY A 45 -20.77 26.07 -31.13
C GLY A 45 -21.74 25.51 -30.10
N ASP A 46 -21.23 25.17 -28.91
CA ASP A 46 -22.01 24.48 -27.87
C ASP A 46 -23.21 25.29 -27.34
N ASN A 47 -23.20 26.61 -27.54
CA ASN A 47 -24.22 27.54 -27.03
C ASN A 47 -25.24 27.98 -28.09
N THR A 48 -25.12 27.47 -29.32
CA THR A 48 -26.02 27.82 -30.42
C THR A 48 -26.68 26.56 -30.95
N LEU A 49 -27.99 26.44 -30.81
CA LEU A 49 -28.74 25.37 -31.44
C LEU A 49 -29.06 25.77 -32.88
N ILE A 50 -28.52 25.02 -33.84
CA ILE A 50 -28.84 25.16 -35.26
C ILE A 50 -29.92 24.12 -35.63
N VAL A 51 -31.07 24.60 -36.08
CA VAL A 51 -32.21 23.79 -36.53
C VAL A 51 -32.33 23.95 -38.04
N GLY A 52 -32.30 22.83 -38.76
CA GLY A 52 -32.48 22.80 -40.21
C GLY A 52 -31.19 23.03 -41.00
N ASP A 53 -30.18 22.16 -40.86
CA ASP A 53 -29.11 22.10 -41.87
C ASP A 53 -29.69 21.46 -43.15
N ILE A 54 -29.99 22.30 -44.14
CA ILE A 54 -30.60 21.91 -45.41
C ILE A 54 -29.52 21.43 -46.42
N ASP A 55 -28.28 21.20 -45.99
CA ASP A 55 -27.22 20.64 -46.85
C ASP A 55 -27.49 19.20 -47.37
N GLY A 56 -28.70 18.64 -47.19
CA GLY A 56 -29.04 17.29 -47.65
C GLY A 56 -30.50 16.98 -47.99
N LEU A 57 -31.44 17.94 -47.97
CA LEU A 57 -32.82 17.69 -48.43
C LEU A 57 -33.04 18.33 -49.81
N PRO A 58 -33.65 17.62 -50.79
CA PRO A 58 -33.96 18.20 -52.08
C PRO A 58 -35.23 19.03 -51.94
N LEU A 59 -35.09 20.24 -51.39
CA LEU A 59 -36.06 21.29 -51.64
C LEU A 59 -35.54 22.02 -52.88
N GLU A 60 -36.23 21.84 -54.00
CA GLU A 60 -36.05 22.71 -55.16
C GLU A 60 -36.25 24.15 -54.63
N PRO A 61 -35.25 25.05 -54.72
CA PRO A 61 -35.47 26.45 -54.36
C PRO A 61 -36.58 26.94 -55.28
N THR A 62 -37.76 27.17 -54.72
CA THR A 62 -38.90 27.60 -55.54
C THR A 62 -38.70 29.03 -56.03
N GLY A 63 -37.64 29.69 -55.58
CA GLY A 63 -37.29 31.06 -55.95
C GLY A 63 -38.17 32.08 -55.25
N SER A 64 -38.93 31.65 -54.25
CA SER A 64 -39.65 32.51 -53.33
C SER A 64 -38.71 33.09 -52.28
N GLY A 65 -38.84 34.37 -51.97
CA GLY A 65 -38.01 35.13 -51.01
C GLY A 65 -38.25 34.79 -49.55
N TRP A 66 -38.71 33.57 -49.32
CA TRP A 66 -39.17 33.03 -48.06
C TRP A 66 -38.41 31.76 -47.67
N ASP A 67 -37.49 31.29 -48.52
CA ASP A 67 -36.65 30.12 -48.28
C ASP A 67 -35.67 30.38 -47.12
N MET A 68 -35.85 29.69 -46.00
CA MET A 68 -34.98 29.76 -44.83
C MET A 68 -33.81 28.80 -45.01
N LYS A 69 -32.61 29.23 -44.61
CA LYS A 69 -31.41 28.39 -44.61
C LYS A 69 -31.25 27.62 -43.30
N ASP A 70 -31.36 28.32 -42.16
CA ASP A 70 -31.22 27.73 -40.83
C ASP A 70 -31.87 28.62 -39.76
N LEU A 71 -32.28 28.01 -38.65
CA LEU A 71 -32.69 28.69 -37.44
C LEU A 71 -31.61 28.51 -36.37
N ARG A 72 -31.14 29.59 -35.76
CA ARG A 72 -30.13 29.60 -34.69
C ARG A 72 -30.72 30.16 -33.42
N LEU A 73 -30.56 29.42 -32.33
CA LEU A 73 -31.05 29.80 -31.02
C LEU A 73 -29.89 29.93 -30.04
N HIS A 74 -29.92 30.95 -29.20
CA HIS A 74 -29.00 31.16 -28.09
C HIS A 74 -29.80 31.53 -26.84
N TYR A 75 -29.69 30.75 -25.76
CA TYR A 75 -30.36 31.05 -24.51
C TYR A 75 -29.35 31.54 -23.46
N ASP A 76 -29.55 32.75 -22.96
CA ASP A 76 -28.79 33.31 -21.85
C ASP A 76 -29.57 33.13 -20.53
N ALA A 77 -29.10 32.19 -19.71
CA ALA A 77 -29.69 31.91 -18.41
C ALA A 77 -29.49 33.04 -17.38
N ALA A 78 -28.51 33.93 -17.56
CA ALA A 78 -28.26 35.03 -16.64
C ALA A 78 -29.32 36.15 -16.79
N THR A 79 -29.76 36.38 -18.03
CA THR A 79 -30.78 37.39 -18.36
C THR A 79 -32.16 36.81 -18.64
N ASP A 80 -32.30 35.47 -18.58
CA ASP A 80 -33.50 34.72 -18.98
C ASP A 80 -34.04 35.14 -20.37
N THR A 81 -33.14 35.22 -21.33
CA THR A 81 -33.45 35.72 -22.68
C THR A 81 -33.08 34.68 -23.74
N MET A 82 -34.04 34.34 -24.60
CA MET A 82 -33.80 33.55 -25.81
C MET A 82 -33.56 34.50 -26.99
N TYR A 83 -32.39 34.41 -27.59
CA TYR A 83 -32.04 35.11 -28.82
C TYR A 83 -32.28 34.15 -29.99
N VAL A 84 -32.91 34.68 -31.04
CA VAL A 84 -33.34 33.91 -32.20
C VAL A 84 -32.79 34.57 -33.46
N GLY A 85 -32.12 33.79 -34.30
CA GLY A 85 -31.64 34.19 -35.61
C GLY A 85 -32.20 33.26 -36.69
N ILE A 86 -32.79 33.81 -37.75
CA ILE A 86 -33.28 33.05 -38.90
C ILE A 86 -32.46 33.49 -40.12
N SER A 87 -31.65 32.58 -40.65
CA SER A 87 -30.89 32.78 -41.89
C SER A 87 -31.78 32.51 -43.10
N MET A 88 -31.64 33.31 -44.17
CA MET A 88 -32.32 33.07 -45.45
C MET A 88 -31.39 32.32 -46.42
N ILE A 89 -31.96 31.63 -47.42
CA ILE A 89 -31.19 31.09 -48.55
C ILE A 89 -30.92 32.22 -49.54
N ASP A 90 -29.65 32.41 -49.90
CA ASP A 90 -29.26 33.38 -50.91
C ASP A 90 -29.58 32.85 -52.32
N VAL A 91 -30.42 33.57 -53.08
CA VAL A 91 -30.69 33.26 -54.49
C VAL A 91 -29.74 34.05 -55.40
N GLY A 92 -28.56 33.49 -55.67
CA GLY A 92 -27.54 34.11 -56.52
C GLY A 92 -26.46 34.88 -55.73
N PRO A 93 -25.83 35.94 -56.29
CA PRO A 93 -24.72 36.65 -55.64
C PRO A 93 -25.18 37.72 -54.63
N THR A 94 -26.49 37.98 -54.54
CA THR A 94 -27.09 38.97 -53.66
C THR A 94 -27.87 38.28 -52.53
N PRO A 95 -27.73 38.73 -51.28
CA PRO A 95 -28.53 38.21 -50.17
C PRO A 95 -30.03 38.39 -50.42
N THR A 96 -30.84 37.38 -50.13
CA THR A 96 -32.30 37.44 -50.27
C THR A 96 -32.92 38.16 -49.07
N ILE A 97 -33.74 39.19 -49.33
CA ILE A 97 -34.42 39.96 -48.29
C ILE A 97 -35.71 39.23 -47.89
N ALA A 98 -35.88 38.95 -46.60
CA ALA A 98 -37.11 38.32 -46.11
C ALA A 98 -38.33 39.22 -46.45
N GLY A 99 -39.25 38.74 -47.28
CA GLY A 99 -40.40 39.51 -47.75
C GLY A 99 -40.16 40.37 -49.00
N ASP A 100 -38.96 40.36 -49.58
CA ASP A 100 -38.62 40.93 -50.91
C ASP A 100 -37.77 39.89 -51.71
N PRO A 101 -38.43 38.86 -52.29
CA PRO A 101 -37.82 37.76 -53.04
C PRO A 101 -36.96 38.12 -54.24
N GLU A 102 -37.45 39.06 -55.02
CA GLU A 102 -36.94 39.44 -56.33
C GLU A 102 -35.74 40.37 -56.20
N ASN A 103 -35.52 40.93 -55.00
CA ASN A 103 -34.40 41.79 -54.66
C ASN A 103 -34.27 42.95 -55.66
N ASP A 104 -35.41 43.44 -56.17
CA ASP A 104 -35.50 44.56 -57.09
C ASP A 104 -35.86 45.88 -56.36
N GLY A 105 -35.97 45.81 -55.03
CA GLY A 105 -36.00 46.95 -54.12
C GLY A 105 -37.37 47.60 -54.07
N ASP A 106 -38.41 46.77 -54.07
CA ASP A 106 -39.76 47.27 -54.05
C ASP A 106 -40.82 46.40 -53.36
N ALA A 107 -41.83 47.05 -52.75
CA ALA A 107 -43.15 46.43 -52.55
C ALA A 107 -44.01 46.51 -53.84
N GLY A 108 -43.44 47.09 -54.91
CA GLY A 108 -44.01 47.36 -56.24
C GLY A 108 -43.38 48.49 -57.13
N SER A 109 -42.34 49.27 -56.78
CA SER A 109 -41.34 49.94 -57.70
C SER A 109 -40.03 50.46 -57.02
N PRO A 110 -38.92 50.74 -57.76
CA PRO A 110 -37.53 50.61 -57.32
C PRO A 110 -36.95 51.85 -56.60
N LEU A 111 -36.42 51.65 -55.40
CA LEU A 111 -35.29 52.42 -54.87
C LEU A 111 -34.36 51.50 -54.08
N GLU A 112 -33.07 51.58 -54.39
CA GLU A 112 -32.01 50.72 -53.88
C GLU A 112 -32.02 50.58 -52.34
N THR A 113 -31.90 49.33 -51.88
CA THR A 113 -31.90 48.84 -50.49
C THR A 113 -33.26 48.89 -49.78
N ASP A 114 -34.07 47.84 -49.94
CA ASP A 114 -35.30 47.67 -49.17
C ASP A 114 -35.01 47.12 -47.76
N ALA A 115 -35.89 47.47 -46.83
CA ALA A 115 -36.02 46.76 -45.57
C ALA A 115 -37.08 45.67 -45.76
N PRO A 116 -36.99 44.50 -45.11
CA PRO A 116 -38.09 43.56 -44.96
C PRO A 116 -39.37 44.29 -44.58
N ASP A 117 -40.26 44.44 -45.54
CA ASP A 117 -41.61 44.88 -45.28
C ASP A 117 -42.45 43.64 -45.06
N PHE A 118 -42.57 43.25 -43.79
CA PHE A 118 -43.67 42.39 -43.38
C PHE A 118 -44.96 43.21 -43.40
N GLY A 119 -45.32 43.75 -44.56
CA GLY A 119 -46.52 44.54 -44.84
C GLY A 119 -47.76 43.66 -44.82
N GLY A 120 -48.88 44.09 -45.43
CA GLY A 120 -50.20 43.44 -45.35
C GLY A 120 -50.23 41.92 -45.04
N THR A 121 -49.89 41.11 -46.05
CA THR A 121 -49.99 39.64 -46.10
C THR A 121 -49.00 38.84 -45.24
N GLU A 122 -47.88 39.47 -45.00
CA GLU A 122 -46.62 38.79 -44.75
C GLU A 122 -46.52 38.38 -43.27
N THR A 123 -46.00 37.19 -43.01
CA THR A 123 -45.97 36.62 -41.67
C THR A 123 -44.75 35.75 -41.47
N PHE A 124 -44.24 35.75 -40.25
CA PHE A 124 -43.31 34.74 -39.80
C PHE A 124 -43.56 34.45 -38.33
N GLY A 125 -43.06 33.31 -37.87
CA GLY A 125 -42.97 33.07 -36.44
C GLY A 125 -42.17 31.84 -36.08
N VAL A 126 -41.63 31.89 -34.87
CA VAL A 126 -40.96 30.77 -34.22
C VAL A 126 -41.84 30.28 -33.09
N ARG A 127 -42.07 28.98 -33.07
CA ARG A 127 -42.96 28.26 -32.18
C ARG A 127 -42.15 27.38 -31.24
N PHE A 128 -42.46 27.40 -29.94
CA PHE A 128 -41.80 26.59 -28.92
C PHE A 128 -42.82 25.72 -28.20
N ASP A 129 -42.54 24.42 -28.15
CA ASP A 129 -43.25 23.41 -27.37
C ASP A 129 -42.31 23.02 -26.21
N PHE A 130 -42.62 23.54 -25.02
CA PHE A 130 -41.77 23.45 -23.83
C PHE A 130 -41.96 22.14 -23.06
N ASN A 131 -43.14 21.55 -23.14
CA ASN A 131 -43.48 20.33 -22.39
C ASN A 131 -43.41 19.06 -23.26
N ASN A 132 -43.07 19.22 -24.55
CA ASN A 132 -42.98 18.16 -25.54
C ASN A 132 -44.28 17.35 -25.66
N ASP A 133 -45.45 17.98 -25.48
CA ASP A 133 -46.77 17.35 -25.60
C ASP A 133 -47.32 17.36 -27.04
N SER A 134 -46.61 18.01 -27.95
CA SER A 134 -46.85 18.14 -29.40
C SER A 134 -47.83 19.26 -29.73
N THR A 135 -48.17 20.07 -28.73
CA THR A 135 -48.74 21.39 -28.89
C THR A 135 -47.65 22.41 -28.61
N TYR A 136 -47.56 23.42 -29.46
CA TYR A 136 -46.68 24.55 -29.21
C TYR A 136 -47.37 25.49 -28.22
N ASP A 137 -46.60 26.05 -27.32
CA ASP A 137 -47.11 26.89 -26.22
C ASP A 137 -46.89 28.38 -26.49
N LEU A 138 -45.73 28.71 -27.07
CA LEU A 138 -45.28 30.07 -27.35
C LEU A 138 -45.04 30.25 -28.84
N LEU A 139 -45.56 31.34 -29.38
CA LEU A 139 -45.35 31.77 -30.76
C LEU A 139 -44.86 33.23 -30.74
N CYS A 140 -43.70 33.48 -31.32
CA CYS A 140 -43.11 34.83 -31.45
C CYS A 140 -42.80 35.16 -32.90
N GLY A 141 -43.24 36.32 -33.38
CA GLY A 141 -43.07 36.74 -34.77
C GLY A 141 -44.03 37.85 -35.18
N VAL A 142 -44.29 37.96 -36.47
CA VAL A 142 -45.24 38.93 -37.04
C VAL A 142 -46.49 38.21 -37.55
N PRO A 143 -47.69 38.51 -37.02
CA PRO A 143 -48.93 37.90 -37.48
C PRO A 143 -49.34 38.39 -38.88
N SER A 144 -49.96 37.51 -39.67
CA SER A 144 -50.61 37.91 -40.94
C SER A 144 -51.82 38.81 -40.72
N ALA A 145 -52.51 38.67 -39.58
CA ALA A 145 -53.66 39.49 -39.20
C ALA A 145 -53.24 40.81 -38.53
N LYS A 146 -52.63 41.70 -39.30
CA LYS A 146 -52.20 43.05 -38.88
C LYS A 146 -52.82 44.13 -39.77
N ALA A 147 -52.85 45.37 -39.27
CA ALA A 147 -53.36 46.49 -40.05
C ALA A 147 -52.43 46.81 -41.22
N GLU A 148 -53.00 47.16 -42.37
CA GLU A 148 -52.25 47.60 -43.55
C GLU A 148 -51.31 48.77 -43.19
N GLY A 149 -50.04 48.69 -43.62
CA GLY A 149 -49.00 49.68 -43.30
C GLY A 149 -48.40 49.58 -41.89
N THR A 150 -48.67 48.51 -41.14
CA THR A 150 -47.98 48.26 -39.87
C THR A 150 -46.58 47.71 -40.16
N SER A 151 -45.54 48.39 -39.69
CA SER A 151 -44.16 47.90 -39.86
C SER A 151 -43.90 46.62 -39.06
N MET A 152 -42.93 45.82 -39.50
CA MET A 152 -42.43 44.65 -38.78
C MET A 152 -42.13 44.95 -37.30
N GLN A 153 -41.51 46.09 -37.01
CA GLN A 153 -41.12 46.45 -35.63
C GLN A 153 -42.33 46.74 -34.73
N THR A 154 -43.44 47.17 -35.32
CA THR A 154 -44.68 47.46 -34.59
C THR A 154 -45.58 46.24 -34.51
N ALA A 155 -45.52 45.36 -35.51
CA ALA A 155 -46.34 44.16 -35.60
C ALA A 155 -45.77 42.97 -34.80
N PHE A 156 -44.47 42.97 -34.50
CA PHE A 156 -43.84 41.87 -33.78
C PHE A 156 -44.48 41.66 -32.40
N THR A 157 -44.83 40.42 -32.10
CA THR A 157 -45.42 40.04 -30.83
C THR A 157 -45.10 38.60 -30.48
N CYS A 158 -45.04 38.31 -29.18
CA CYS A 158 -45.13 36.96 -28.66
C CYS A 158 -46.54 36.71 -28.13
N ALA A 159 -47.10 35.54 -28.39
CA ALA A 159 -48.44 35.16 -27.95
C ALA A 159 -48.49 33.67 -27.59
N THR A 160 -49.56 33.27 -26.89
CA THR A 160 -49.90 31.85 -26.80
C THR A 160 -50.16 31.32 -28.20
N ASP A 161 -49.65 30.15 -28.49
CA ASP A 161 -49.82 29.55 -29.79
C ASP A 161 -51.16 28.82 -29.89
N LEU A 162 -52.00 29.20 -30.87
CA LEU A 162 -53.25 28.51 -31.15
C LEU A 162 -53.05 27.59 -32.36
N PHE A 163 -53.25 26.30 -32.13
CA PHE A 163 -53.08 25.26 -33.14
C PHE A 163 -53.92 25.55 -34.40
N SER A 164 -53.26 25.53 -35.56
CA SER A 164 -53.86 25.65 -36.88
C SER A 164 -53.49 24.41 -37.70
N PHE A 165 -54.42 23.93 -38.54
CA PHE A 165 -54.13 22.85 -39.47
C PHE A 165 -53.31 23.38 -40.65
N VAL A 166 -52.20 22.70 -40.98
CA VAL A 166 -51.47 22.89 -42.24
C VAL A 166 -52.47 22.78 -43.40
N PRO A 167 -52.51 23.72 -44.36
CA PRO A 167 -51.44 24.66 -44.73
C PRO A 167 -51.59 26.09 -44.19
N LEU A 168 -52.47 26.38 -43.23
CA LEU A 168 -52.66 27.76 -42.76
C LEU A 168 -51.55 28.19 -41.77
N PRO A 169 -51.14 29.48 -41.77
CA PRO A 169 -50.19 29.98 -40.80
C PRO A 169 -50.75 29.82 -39.37
N PRO A 170 -49.88 29.62 -38.37
CA PRO A 170 -50.26 29.59 -36.96
C PRO A 170 -51.00 30.85 -36.54
N ILE A 171 -51.95 30.69 -35.61
CA ILE A 171 -52.74 31.81 -35.10
C ILE A 171 -52.08 32.32 -33.82
N PHE A 172 -51.69 33.59 -33.85
CA PHE A 172 -51.26 34.33 -32.67
C PHE A 172 -52.47 34.50 -31.73
N GLY A 173 -52.41 33.83 -30.57
CA GLY A 173 -53.47 33.85 -29.58
C GLY A 173 -53.39 35.05 -28.65
N ILE A 174 -53.35 34.80 -27.34
CA ILE A 174 -53.29 35.84 -26.31
C ILE A 174 -51.89 36.45 -26.30
N PRO A 175 -51.72 37.78 -26.49
CA PRO A 175 -50.41 38.42 -26.44
C PRO A 175 -49.73 38.26 -25.08
N LEU A 176 -48.43 38.00 -25.11
CA LEU A 176 -47.54 37.77 -23.99
C LEU A 176 -46.51 38.90 -23.92
N ALA A 177 -46.90 40.02 -23.29
CA ALA A 177 -46.08 41.22 -23.21
C ALA A 177 -44.74 41.01 -22.48
N ALA A 178 -44.68 40.06 -21.54
CA ALA A 178 -43.44 39.75 -20.82
C ALA A 178 -42.40 39.02 -21.69
N GLN A 179 -42.85 38.29 -22.72
CA GLN A 179 -42.01 37.60 -23.68
C GLN A 179 -41.81 38.41 -24.97
N THR A 180 -42.56 39.48 -25.17
CA THR A 180 -42.39 40.36 -26.33
C THR A 180 -41.18 41.27 -26.10
N GLY A 181 -40.03 40.86 -26.62
CA GLY A 181 -38.77 41.57 -26.46
C GLY A 181 -38.51 42.62 -27.53
N ALA A 182 -37.23 42.83 -27.82
CA ALA A 182 -36.82 43.71 -28.90
C ALA A 182 -37.39 43.17 -30.23
N PRO A 183 -38.10 44.00 -31.01
CA PRO A 183 -38.56 43.59 -32.31
C PRO A 183 -37.36 43.26 -33.21
N PRO A 184 -37.57 42.54 -34.32
CA PRO A 184 -36.50 42.24 -35.25
C PRO A 184 -35.77 43.51 -35.69
N THR A 185 -34.44 43.51 -35.58
CA THR A 185 -33.62 44.67 -35.96
C THR A 185 -33.59 44.85 -37.47
N THR A 186 -33.26 46.07 -37.91
CA THR A 186 -33.17 46.44 -39.33
C THR A 186 -32.06 45.65 -40.02
N THR A 187 -32.44 44.53 -40.59
CA THR A 187 -31.88 43.94 -41.81
C THR A 187 -31.57 45.00 -42.85
N SER A 188 -30.44 44.86 -43.51
CA SER A 188 -30.05 45.68 -44.67
C SER A 188 -29.93 44.79 -45.89
N ALA A 189 -29.91 45.35 -47.09
CA ALA A 189 -29.62 44.58 -48.31
C ALA A 189 -28.27 43.83 -48.27
N ALA A 190 -27.35 44.23 -47.37
CA ALA A 190 -26.10 43.51 -47.13
C ALA A 190 -26.27 42.32 -46.18
N TRP A 191 -27.23 42.38 -45.25
CA TRP A 191 -27.45 41.42 -44.16
C TRP A 191 -28.96 41.29 -43.84
N PRO A 192 -29.71 40.47 -44.59
CA PRO A 192 -31.17 40.43 -44.56
C PRO A 192 -31.79 39.45 -43.55
N HIS A 193 -31.01 38.88 -42.62
CA HIS A 193 -31.50 37.83 -41.73
C HIS A 193 -32.30 38.37 -40.54
N LEU A 194 -33.30 37.63 -40.08
CA LEU A 194 -34.16 38.07 -38.97
C LEU A 194 -33.53 37.71 -37.62
N GLU A 195 -33.45 38.69 -36.73
CA GLU A 195 -32.84 38.53 -35.40
C GLU A 195 -33.67 39.23 -34.34
N PHE A 196 -34.07 38.51 -33.31
CA PHE A 196 -34.88 39.07 -32.23
C PHE A 196 -34.63 38.37 -30.89
N ALA A 197 -35.07 39.00 -29.80
CA ALA A 197 -34.93 38.49 -28.44
C ALA A 197 -36.29 38.27 -27.78
N ILE A 198 -36.39 37.19 -27.00
CA ILE A 198 -37.56 36.81 -26.21
C ILE A 198 -37.13 36.82 -24.73
N PRO A 199 -37.38 37.92 -23.98
CA PRO A 199 -37.09 37.99 -22.54
C PRO A 199 -38.07 37.14 -21.73
N ASN A 200 -37.75 36.88 -20.46
CA ASN A 200 -38.57 36.08 -19.55
C ASN A 200 -38.96 34.72 -20.17
N PHE A 201 -38.03 34.12 -20.92
CA PHE A 201 -38.29 32.93 -21.73
C PHE A 201 -38.63 31.72 -20.87
N SER A 202 -37.97 31.58 -19.71
CA SER A 202 -38.28 30.52 -18.74
C SER A 202 -39.70 30.62 -18.17
N ALA A 203 -40.32 31.80 -18.17
CA ALA A 203 -41.67 32.02 -17.66
C ALA A 203 -42.77 31.89 -18.72
N ALA A 204 -42.43 31.44 -19.94
CA ALA A 204 -43.40 31.25 -21.01
C ALA A 204 -44.44 30.16 -20.66
N PRO A 205 -45.66 30.22 -21.23
CA PRO A 205 -46.67 29.18 -21.07
C PRO A 205 -46.14 27.79 -21.46
N GLY A 206 -46.69 26.73 -20.86
CA GLY A 206 -46.26 25.35 -21.11
C GLY A 206 -44.93 24.97 -20.46
N ASN A 207 -44.08 25.96 -20.12
CA ASN A 207 -42.89 25.74 -19.32
C ASN A 207 -43.20 25.58 -17.83
N SER A 208 -44.11 24.66 -17.48
CA SER A 208 -44.38 24.29 -16.08
C SER A 208 -43.06 23.94 -15.38
N ALA A 209 -42.83 24.44 -14.17
CA ALA A 209 -41.59 24.24 -13.42
C ALA A 209 -41.35 22.75 -13.17
N ASP A 210 -40.63 22.11 -14.09
CA ASP A 210 -40.16 20.74 -13.95
C ASP A 210 -38.93 20.81 -13.03
N PRO A 211 -38.90 20.06 -11.92
CA PRO A 211 -37.72 19.99 -11.05
C PRO A 211 -36.48 19.44 -11.77
N GLU A 212 -36.62 18.75 -12.91
CA GLU A 212 -35.50 18.30 -13.72
C GLU A 212 -35.17 19.35 -14.81
N CYS A 213 -34.11 20.12 -14.56
CA CYS A 213 -33.63 21.27 -15.33
C CYS A 213 -33.18 20.99 -16.78
N LEU A 214 -33.57 19.88 -17.40
CA LEU A 214 -33.16 19.46 -18.74
C LEU A 214 -34.38 19.15 -19.59
N LYS A 215 -35.02 20.21 -20.11
CA LYS A 215 -36.16 20.02 -21.02
C LYS A 215 -35.71 19.90 -22.45
N LYS A 216 -36.36 18.97 -23.12
CA LYS A 216 -36.29 18.75 -24.55
C LYS A 216 -37.33 19.64 -25.23
N ILE A 217 -36.93 20.85 -25.64
CA ILE A 217 -37.85 21.78 -26.31
C ILE A 217 -37.96 21.41 -27.78
N ARG A 218 -39.18 21.40 -28.31
CA ARG A 218 -39.40 21.36 -29.76
C ARG A 218 -39.57 22.77 -30.29
N VAL A 219 -38.88 23.06 -31.39
CA VAL A 219 -38.95 24.37 -32.04
C VAL A 219 -39.35 24.18 -33.50
N ALA A 220 -40.23 25.03 -34.00
CA ALA A 220 -40.53 25.14 -35.43
C ALA A 220 -40.54 26.59 -35.85
N VAL A 221 -40.29 26.83 -37.14
CA VAL A 221 -40.32 28.17 -37.73
C VAL A 221 -41.11 28.12 -39.03
N PHE A 222 -41.80 29.22 -39.33
CA PHE A 222 -42.55 29.42 -40.56
C PHE A 222 -42.39 30.84 -41.07
N MET A 223 -42.46 30.99 -42.38
CA MET A 223 -42.42 32.27 -43.08
C MET A 223 -43.31 32.22 -44.33
N GLY A 224 -43.90 33.36 -44.72
CA GLY A 224 -44.65 33.47 -45.98
C GLY A 224 -45.75 34.53 -45.95
N SER A 225 -46.64 34.47 -46.94
CA SER A 225 -47.76 35.41 -47.15
C SER A 225 -49.03 34.64 -47.50
N ILE A 226 -50.22 35.07 -47.05
CA ILE A 226 -51.47 34.35 -47.40
C ILE A 226 -51.90 34.57 -48.88
N GLN A 227 -51.19 35.43 -49.62
CA GLN A 227 -51.56 35.98 -50.93
C GLN A 227 -50.79 35.28 -52.04
N ASP A 228 -49.53 34.97 -51.73
CA ASP A 228 -48.63 34.18 -52.56
C ASP A 228 -48.77 32.67 -52.26
N GLY A 229 -49.57 32.34 -51.25
CA GLY A 229 -49.85 31.00 -50.77
C GLY A 229 -49.26 30.82 -49.36
N PRO A 230 -50.02 30.32 -48.38
CA PRO A 230 -49.47 30.17 -47.03
C PRO A 230 -48.38 29.08 -47.00
N GLY A 231 -47.17 29.47 -46.60
CA GLY A 231 -46.05 28.59 -46.25
C GLY A 231 -45.21 28.10 -47.42
N GLU A 232 -44.41 28.98 -48.02
CA GLU A 232 -43.39 28.55 -48.99
C GLU A 232 -42.21 27.84 -48.33
N ASP A 233 -41.90 28.17 -47.07
CA ASP A 233 -40.97 27.38 -46.27
C ASP A 233 -41.48 27.13 -44.85
N TRP A 234 -41.48 25.85 -44.50
CA TRP A 234 -41.83 25.35 -43.18
C TRP A 234 -40.72 24.39 -42.78
N LEU A 235 -39.95 24.75 -41.76
CA LEU A 235 -39.05 23.80 -41.13
C LEU A 235 -39.87 23.04 -40.09
N PRO A 236 -40.38 21.82 -40.40
CA PRO A 236 -41.07 21.02 -39.41
C PRO A 236 -40.09 20.80 -38.28
N GLY A 237 -40.56 20.95 -37.03
CA GLY A 237 -39.69 20.91 -35.88
C GLY A 237 -38.83 19.67 -35.91
N GLN A 238 -37.58 19.83 -36.33
CA GLN A 238 -36.62 18.74 -36.38
C GLN A 238 -36.55 18.25 -34.95
N ALA A 239 -36.84 16.97 -34.75
CA ALA A 239 -36.92 16.30 -33.46
C ALA A 239 -35.54 16.18 -32.77
N GLY A 240 -34.66 17.17 -32.95
CA GLY A 240 -33.46 17.38 -32.17
C GLY A 240 -33.84 17.98 -30.83
N THR A 241 -34.38 17.16 -29.95
CA THR A 241 -34.56 17.56 -28.56
C THR A 241 -33.20 17.87 -27.94
N LYS A 242 -32.83 19.15 -27.83
CA LYS A 242 -31.61 19.56 -27.13
C LYS A 242 -31.93 19.85 -25.66
N PRO A 243 -31.09 19.35 -24.73
CA PRO A 243 -31.25 19.68 -23.33
C PRO A 243 -30.95 21.16 -23.12
N MET A 244 -31.95 21.93 -22.71
CA MET A 244 -31.76 23.32 -22.30
C MET A 244 -31.82 23.44 -20.79
N CYS A 245 -30.95 24.29 -20.23
CA CYS A 245 -30.92 24.59 -18.81
C CYS A 245 -31.42 26.02 -18.56
N PHE A 246 -32.54 26.15 -17.86
CA PHE A 246 -33.22 27.43 -17.63
C PHE A 246 -32.63 28.25 -16.47
N ALA A 247 -32.90 29.56 -16.46
CA ALA A 247 -32.56 30.45 -15.35
C ALA A 247 -33.15 29.97 -14.01
N GLY A 248 -32.36 30.03 -12.93
CA GLY A 248 -32.80 29.66 -11.57
C GLY A 248 -32.86 28.15 -11.28
N CYS A 249 -32.35 27.33 -12.19
CA CYS A 249 -32.41 25.89 -12.13
C CYS A 249 -31.09 25.32 -11.55
N SER A 250 -31.16 24.48 -10.52
CA SER A 250 -30.00 23.72 -10.02
C SER A 250 -29.92 22.42 -10.79
N CYS A 251 -28.82 22.18 -11.49
CA CYS A 251 -28.60 20.92 -12.16
C CYS A 251 -27.53 20.06 -11.51
N SER A 252 -27.58 20.04 -10.17
CA SER A 252 -26.72 19.13 -9.46
C SER A 252 -27.09 17.69 -9.75
N ASP A 253 -26.12 16.91 -10.23
CA ASP A 253 -26.23 15.47 -10.41
C ASP A 253 -25.95 14.72 -9.08
N GLY A 254 -25.59 15.47 -8.03
CA GLY A 254 -25.28 14.98 -6.69
C GLY A 254 -23.90 14.35 -6.57
N ASN A 255 -23.06 14.45 -7.60
CA ASN A 255 -21.68 13.99 -7.62
C ASN A 255 -20.74 15.11 -7.17
N VAL A 256 -20.35 15.10 -5.90
CA VAL A 256 -19.43 16.13 -5.40
C VAL A 256 -18.03 16.09 -6.06
N CYS A 257 -17.69 15.00 -6.76
CA CYS A 257 -16.37 14.79 -7.34
C CYS A 257 -16.15 15.53 -8.66
N ASN A 258 -17.20 15.83 -9.42
CA ASN A 258 -17.08 16.64 -10.64
C ASN A 258 -17.31 18.14 -10.36
N GLY A 259 -17.48 18.52 -9.09
CA GLY A 259 -17.68 19.89 -8.66
C GLY A 259 -19.06 20.45 -9.01
N ASP A 260 -19.38 21.61 -8.44
CA ASP A 260 -20.67 22.27 -8.67
C ASP A 260 -20.93 22.46 -10.17
N GLU A 261 -22.07 21.94 -10.62
CA GLU A 261 -22.42 21.86 -12.02
C GLU A 261 -22.75 23.24 -12.58
N VAL A 262 -22.25 23.49 -13.79
CA VAL A 262 -22.49 24.73 -14.51
C VAL A 262 -23.60 24.51 -15.53
N CYS A 263 -24.65 25.32 -15.40
CA CYS A 263 -25.75 25.40 -16.34
C CYS A 263 -25.29 26.18 -17.58
N ASN A 264 -25.22 25.49 -18.72
CA ASN A 264 -25.05 26.11 -20.02
C ASN A 264 -26.41 26.09 -20.74
N GLY A 265 -26.95 27.28 -21.03
CA GLY A 265 -28.35 27.47 -21.46
C GLY A 265 -28.83 26.53 -22.57
N ILE A 266 -27.97 26.15 -23.51
CA ILE A 266 -28.28 25.26 -24.64
C ILE A 266 -27.46 23.95 -24.63
N ALA A 267 -26.26 23.94 -24.05
CA ALA A 267 -25.46 22.71 -23.96
C ALA A 267 -25.93 21.78 -22.82
N GLY A 268 -26.83 22.26 -21.96
CA GLY A 268 -27.30 21.53 -20.78
C GLY A 268 -26.33 21.70 -19.61
N CYS A 269 -26.26 20.69 -18.74
CA CYS A 269 -25.42 20.76 -17.56
C CYS A 269 -24.10 20.02 -17.72
N SER A 270 -23.04 20.67 -17.29
CA SER A 270 -21.69 20.15 -17.27
C SER A 270 -21.14 20.18 -15.85
N GLY A 271 -20.46 19.12 -15.44
CA GLY A 271 -19.69 19.10 -14.20
C GLY A 271 -18.71 20.27 -14.14
N GLY A 272 -18.53 20.85 -12.96
CA GLY A 272 -17.60 21.93 -12.72
C GLY A 272 -16.14 21.48 -12.67
N THR A 273 -15.37 22.15 -11.82
CA THR A 273 -13.98 21.75 -11.55
C THR A 273 -13.98 20.51 -10.67
N ALA A 274 -13.40 19.42 -11.17
CA ALA A 274 -13.28 18.19 -10.39
C ALA A 274 -12.57 18.43 -9.06
N LEU A 275 -13.07 17.78 -8.00
CA LEU A 275 -12.51 17.86 -6.67
C LEU A 275 -11.13 17.19 -6.64
N ASN A 276 -10.10 17.93 -6.24
CA ASN A 276 -8.78 17.34 -6.02
C ASN A 276 -8.74 16.67 -4.64
N CYS A 277 -8.66 15.35 -4.63
CA CYS A 277 -8.58 14.54 -3.42
C CYS A 277 -7.16 14.12 -3.03
N ASP A 278 -6.13 14.64 -3.69
CA ASP A 278 -4.75 14.41 -3.27
C ASP A 278 -4.49 15.09 -1.91
N ASP A 279 -4.27 14.29 -0.86
CA ASP A 279 -3.94 14.80 0.48
C ASP A 279 -2.42 14.94 0.72
N GLY A 280 -1.62 14.58 -0.27
CA GLY A 280 -0.17 14.61 -0.22
C GLY A 280 0.46 13.54 0.67
N ASN A 281 -0.31 12.53 1.10
CA ASN A 281 0.17 11.41 1.90
C ASN A 281 0.39 10.17 1.03
N ALA A 282 1.64 9.78 0.82
CA ALA A 282 2.00 8.59 0.06
C ALA A 282 1.52 7.26 0.69
N CYS A 283 1.01 7.31 1.92
CA CYS A 283 0.45 6.18 2.64
C CYS A 283 -1.06 6.03 2.48
N THR A 284 -1.69 6.83 1.63
CA THR A 284 -3.11 6.74 1.31
C THR A 284 -3.34 6.59 -0.18
N ILE A 285 -4.36 5.82 -0.52
CA ILE A 285 -4.97 5.83 -1.85
C ILE A 285 -6.12 6.83 -1.77
N ASP A 286 -5.95 7.90 -2.54
CA ASP A 286 -6.91 8.98 -2.64
C ASP A 286 -7.94 8.64 -3.71
N ALA A 287 -9.20 8.66 -3.31
CA ALA A 287 -10.32 8.49 -4.20
C ALA A 287 -11.39 9.52 -3.87
N CYS A 288 -12.27 9.77 -4.84
CA CYS A 288 -13.44 10.58 -4.62
C CYS A 288 -14.70 9.71 -4.70
N ASP A 289 -15.42 9.64 -3.59
CA ASP A 289 -16.75 9.04 -3.54
C ASP A 289 -17.79 10.09 -3.98
N PRO A 290 -18.65 9.79 -4.98
CA PRO A 290 -19.61 10.78 -5.51
C PRO A 290 -20.53 11.42 -4.48
N LYS A 291 -20.77 10.79 -3.32
CA LYS A 291 -21.64 11.32 -2.26
C LYS A 291 -20.88 11.87 -1.06
N LEU A 292 -19.80 11.18 -0.66
CA LEU A 292 -19.04 11.50 0.54
C LEU A 292 -17.89 12.48 0.28
N GLY A 293 -17.48 12.65 -0.97
CA GLY A 293 -16.32 13.44 -1.35
C GLY A 293 -15.02 12.67 -1.22
N CYS A 294 -13.94 13.37 -0.87
CA CYS A 294 -12.62 12.75 -0.76
C CYS A 294 -12.58 11.68 0.34
N VAL A 295 -12.11 10.51 -0.05
CA VAL A 295 -11.86 9.37 0.83
C VAL A 295 -10.41 8.94 0.66
N HIS A 296 -9.74 8.77 1.79
CA HIS A 296 -8.32 8.40 1.85
C HIS A 296 -8.22 7.05 2.56
N THR A 297 -7.78 6.03 1.84
CA THR A 297 -7.67 4.67 2.39
C THR A 297 -6.22 4.29 2.56
N TYR A 298 -5.85 3.79 3.74
CA TYR A 298 -4.45 3.43 4.01
C TYR A 298 -3.95 2.35 3.06
N VAL A 299 -2.74 2.54 2.52
CA VAL A 299 -2.03 1.49 1.78
C VAL A 299 -1.54 0.41 2.75
N THR A 300 -1.62 -0.84 2.32
CA THR A 300 -0.96 -1.95 3.00
C THR A 300 0.45 -2.08 2.43
N CYS A 301 1.47 -1.91 3.27
CA CYS A 301 2.88 -1.99 2.86
C CYS A 301 3.49 -3.38 2.99
N ASP A 302 2.66 -4.40 3.17
CA ASP A 302 3.06 -5.81 3.34
C ASP A 302 3.86 -6.30 2.11
N ASP A 303 5.15 -6.58 2.32
CA ASP A 303 6.05 -7.14 1.32
C ASP A 303 6.03 -8.68 1.28
N GLY A 304 5.33 -9.31 2.23
CA GLY A 304 5.24 -10.75 2.40
C GLY A 304 6.50 -11.42 2.97
N ASP A 305 7.49 -10.66 3.44
CA ASP A 305 8.72 -11.15 4.04
C ASP A 305 8.63 -11.09 5.58
N ALA A 306 8.58 -12.25 6.22
CA ALA A 306 8.54 -12.33 7.68
C ALA A 306 9.83 -11.81 8.36
N CYS A 307 10.87 -11.52 7.59
CA CYS A 307 12.14 -10.96 8.02
C CYS A 307 12.21 -9.43 7.97
N THR A 308 11.11 -8.77 7.59
CA THR A 308 11.01 -7.32 7.60
C THR A 308 9.82 -6.89 8.45
N ALA A 309 9.88 -5.65 8.92
CA ALA A 309 8.73 -4.95 9.45
C ALA A 309 8.29 -3.89 8.44
N ASP A 310 7.05 -3.98 8.00
CA ASP A 310 6.47 -3.05 7.05
C ASP A 310 6.13 -1.73 7.72
N ALA A 311 6.50 -0.64 7.06
CA ALA A 311 6.19 0.70 7.51
C ALA A 311 5.84 1.59 6.32
N CYS A 312 5.18 2.71 6.62
CA CYS A 312 4.87 3.71 5.62
C CYS A 312 5.26 5.09 6.12
N ASP A 313 6.03 5.82 5.32
CA ASP A 313 6.35 7.22 5.56
C ASP A 313 5.40 8.09 4.72
N PRO A 314 4.71 9.07 5.31
CA PRO A 314 3.74 9.89 4.59
C PRO A 314 4.31 10.65 3.38
N LYS A 315 5.63 10.82 3.27
CA LYS A 315 6.26 11.52 2.13
C LYS A 315 6.87 10.56 1.12
N SER A 316 7.54 9.50 1.58
CA SER A 316 8.27 8.58 0.69
C SER A 316 7.50 7.28 0.38
N GLY A 317 6.39 7.02 1.05
CA GLY A 317 5.56 5.83 0.85
C GLY A 317 6.07 4.61 1.63
N CYS A 318 5.70 3.43 1.15
CA CYS A 318 6.04 2.16 1.79
C CYS A 318 7.55 1.92 1.82
N PHE A 319 8.03 1.43 2.95
CA PHE A 319 9.39 0.98 3.14
C PHE A 319 9.41 -0.17 4.17
N VAL A 320 10.48 -0.94 4.14
CA VAL A 320 10.63 -2.13 4.97
C VAL A 320 11.83 -1.94 5.89
N ILE A 321 11.72 -2.43 7.12
CA ILE A 321 12.79 -2.37 8.11
C ILE A 321 13.27 -3.81 8.35
N PRO A 322 14.53 -4.15 8.02
CA PRO A 322 15.06 -5.49 8.31
C PRO A 322 14.93 -5.81 9.79
N LEU A 323 14.39 -6.99 10.10
CA LEU A 323 14.24 -7.48 11.46
C LEU A 323 15.60 -7.99 11.97
N ASP A 324 15.99 -7.52 13.16
CA ASP A 324 17.17 -8.06 13.85
C ASP A 324 16.74 -9.32 14.62
N CYS A 325 17.16 -10.47 14.12
CA CYS A 325 16.84 -11.77 14.72
C CYS A 325 17.79 -12.19 15.85
N ASN A 326 18.78 -11.37 16.18
CA ASN A 326 19.74 -11.70 17.23
C ASN A 326 19.04 -11.80 18.60
N ASP A 327 18.99 -12.99 19.17
CA ASP A 327 18.35 -13.23 20.47
C ASP A 327 19.30 -12.98 21.67
N GLY A 328 20.58 -12.73 21.37
CA GLY A 328 21.65 -12.46 22.32
C GLY A 328 22.20 -13.71 23.01
N ASP A 329 21.81 -14.91 22.59
CA ASP A 329 22.32 -16.18 23.09
C ASP A 329 23.51 -16.64 22.23
N ALA A 330 24.69 -16.74 22.84
CA ALA A 330 25.90 -17.21 22.15
C ALA A 330 25.86 -18.71 21.80
N CYS A 331 24.84 -19.43 22.28
CA CYS A 331 24.58 -20.85 22.03
C CYS A 331 23.60 -21.11 20.90
N THR A 332 23.15 -20.06 20.21
CA THR A 332 22.31 -20.14 19.04
C THR A 332 22.98 -19.46 17.85
N GLU A 333 22.69 -19.98 16.67
CA GLU A 333 22.91 -19.29 15.41
C GLU A 333 21.57 -18.75 14.93
N ASP A 334 21.43 -17.44 14.99
CA ASP A 334 20.21 -16.75 14.61
C ASP A 334 20.17 -16.52 13.11
N SER A 335 19.03 -16.83 12.51
CA SER A 335 18.78 -16.57 11.11
C SER A 335 17.34 -16.16 10.91
N CYS A 336 17.05 -15.70 9.70
CA CYS A 336 15.71 -15.33 9.33
C CYS A 336 15.29 -16.10 8.09
N ASP A 337 14.15 -16.77 8.19
CA ASP A 337 13.51 -17.45 7.08
C ASP A 337 12.36 -16.58 6.57
N TYR A 338 12.31 -16.38 5.25
CA TYR A 338 11.33 -15.49 4.60
C TYR A 338 9.86 -15.85 4.91
N ALA A 339 9.57 -17.11 5.24
CA ALA A 339 8.22 -17.58 5.53
C ALA A 339 7.93 -17.73 7.03
N LEU A 340 8.94 -18.12 7.82
CA LEU A 340 8.78 -18.42 9.25
C LEU A 340 9.20 -17.26 10.17
N GLY A 341 9.95 -16.28 9.66
CA GLY A 341 10.52 -15.18 10.43
C GLY A 341 11.81 -15.58 11.14
N CYS A 342 12.11 -14.89 12.24
CA CYS A 342 13.31 -15.16 13.04
C CYS A 342 13.26 -16.56 13.67
N TYR A 343 14.35 -17.30 13.51
CA TYR A 343 14.54 -18.59 14.16
C TYR A 343 16.00 -18.76 14.58
N ALA A 344 16.20 -19.56 15.61
CA ALA A 344 17.50 -19.82 16.21
C ALA A 344 17.80 -21.32 16.12
N ILE A 345 18.98 -21.69 15.63
CA ILE A 345 19.47 -23.08 15.65
C ILE A 345 20.45 -23.23 16.80
N LEU A 346 20.26 -24.25 17.63
CA LEU A 346 21.20 -24.56 18.71
C LEU A 346 22.58 -24.92 18.16
N VAL A 347 23.59 -24.23 18.66
CA VAL A 347 25.01 -24.53 18.41
C VAL A 347 25.36 -25.80 19.17
N VAL A 348 25.84 -26.81 18.45
CA VAL A 348 26.39 -28.02 19.05
C VAL A 348 27.85 -27.74 19.42
N CYS A 349 28.09 -27.58 20.72
CA CYS A 349 29.44 -27.46 21.27
C CYS A 349 30.03 -28.86 21.46
N ASP A 350 30.59 -29.43 20.40
CA ASP A 350 31.33 -30.70 20.44
C ASP A 350 32.72 -30.44 19.84
N ASP A 351 33.77 -30.50 20.67
CA ASP A 351 35.15 -30.34 20.20
C ASP A 351 35.80 -31.68 19.78
N SER A 352 35.00 -32.76 19.79
CA SER A 352 35.42 -34.14 19.51
C SER A 352 36.52 -34.65 20.44
N ASN A 353 36.67 -34.07 21.62
CA ASN A 353 37.63 -34.49 22.63
C ASN A 353 36.91 -35.22 23.78
N ALA A 354 37.13 -36.53 23.88
CA ALA A 354 36.54 -37.34 24.95
C ALA A 354 37.05 -36.96 26.36
N CYS A 355 38.05 -36.09 26.45
CA CYS A 355 38.62 -35.58 27.70
C CYS A 355 38.04 -34.26 28.17
N THR A 356 37.01 -33.74 27.49
CA THR A 356 36.29 -32.54 27.90
C THR A 356 34.82 -32.86 28.11
N SER A 357 34.23 -32.12 29.06
CA SER A 357 32.80 -32.00 29.18
C SER A 357 32.41 -30.72 28.46
N ASP A 358 31.65 -30.90 27.40
CA ASP A 358 31.28 -29.78 26.55
C ASP A 358 29.96 -29.21 27.02
N SER A 359 29.90 -27.88 27.06
CA SER A 359 28.71 -27.15 27.50
C SER A 359 28.64 -25.83 26.74
N CYS A 360 27.46 -25.22 26.72
CA CYS A 360 27.30 -23.91 26.15
C CYS A 360 26.74 -22.96 27.21
N ASP A 361 27.45 -21.85 27.43
CA ASP A 361 26.98 -20.76 28.28
C ASP A 361 26.33 -19.68 27.40
N PRO A 362 25.06 -19.31 27.65
CA PRO A 362 24.34 -18.38 26.78
C PRO A 362 24.98 -16.99 26.59
N LYS A 363 25.93 -16.60 27.44
CA LYS A 363 26.63 -15.31 27.32
C LYS A 363 28.03 -15.45 26.72
N VAL A 364 28.68 -16.58 26.94
CA VAL A 364 30.09 -16.79 26.59
C VAL A 364 30.27 -17.69 25.36
N GLY A 365 29.30 -18.56 25.08
CA GLY A 365 29.33 -19.56 24.01
C GLY A 365 29.88 -20.91 24.48
N CYS A 366 30.41 -21.69 23.55
CA CYS A 366 30.92 -23.03 23.82
C CYS A 366 32.07 -23.03 24.82
N GLN A 367 31.99 -23.92 25.81
CA GLN A 367 32.99 -24.15 26.83
C GLN A 367 33.32 -25.64 26.90
N PHE A 368 34.62 -25.93 26.99
CA PHE A 368 35.17 -27.28 27.00
C PHE A 368 35.96 -27.44 28.29
N ALA A 369 35.35 -28.04 29.31
CA ALA A 369 35.96 -28.20 30.63
C ALA A 369 36.67 -29.55 30.72
N PRO A 370 37.98 -29.61 31.03
CA PRO A 370 38.67 -30.89 31.18
C PRO A 370 37.98 -31.80 32.21
N ILE A 371 37.76 -33.07 31.85
CA ILE A 371 37.25 -34.07 32.78
C ILE A 371 38.38 -34.63 33.63
N SER A 372 38.07 -35.01 34.87
CA SER A 372 39.00 -35.75 35.71
C SER A 372 38.89 -37.25 35.40
N CYS A 373 40.02 -37.88 35.09
CA CYS A 373 40.12 -39.34 34.92
C CYS A 373 40.56 -40.06 36.21
N ASP A 374 40.73 -39.32 37.30
CA ASP A 374 41.11 -39.85 38.60
C ASP A 374 40.06 -40.84 39.12
N ASP A 375 40.42 -42.12 39.20
CA ASP A 375 39.57 -43.18 39.78
C ASP A 375 39.83 -43.40 41.27
N ASN A 376 40.62 -42.53 41.89
CA ASN A 376 41.06 -42.57 43.28
C ASN A 376 41.78 -43.88 43.62
N ASN A 377 42.47 -44.49 42.66
CA ASN A 377 43.26 -45.69 42.87
C ASN A 377 44.75 -45.39 42.67
N ALA A 378 45.51 -45.35 43.77
CA ALA A 378 46.96 -45.10 43.73
C ALA A 378 47.76 -46.18 42.97
N CYS A 379 47.12 -47.28 42.57
CA CYS A 379 47.68 -48.36 41.77
C CYS A 379 47.51 -48.18 40.26
N THR A 380 46.87 -47.10 39.81
CA THR A 380 46.69 -46.78 38.41
C THR A 380 47.34 -45.45 38.08
N ALA A 381 47.87 -45.36 36.87
CA ALA A 381 48.30 -44.11 36.27
C ALA A 381 47.15 -43.63 35.39
N ASP A 382 46.50 -42.57 35.84
CA ASP A 382 45.35 -42.01 35.14
C ASP A 382 45.82 -41.05 34.05
N SER A 383 45.26 -41.22 32.88
CA SER A 383 45.54 -40.43 31.70
C SER A 383 44.25 -40.22 30.93
N CYS A 384 44.24 -39.21 30.07
CA CYS A 384 43.12 -39.01 29.16
C CYS A 384 43.62 -38.96 27.73
N ASP A 385 43.08 -39.85 26.91
CA ASP A 385 43.32 -39.90 25.48
C ASP A 385 42.21 -39.14 24.75
N PRO A 386 42.49 -38.08 23.98
CA PRO A 386 41.45 -37.26 23.36
C PRO A 386 40.46 -38.01 22.46
N SER A 387 40.85 -39.18 21.94
CA SER A 387 40.00 -39.99 21.06
C SER A 387 39.21 -41.08 21.79
N SER A 388 39.72 -41.57 22.92
CA SER A 388 39.17 -42.73 23.62
C SER A 388 38.75 -42.49 25.07
N GLY A 389 39.01 -41.30 25.60
CA GLY A 389 38.63 -40.86 26.94
C GLY A 389 39.60 -41.32 28.03
N CYS A 390 39.08 -41.46 29.24
CA CYS A 390 39.89 -41.83 30.41
C CYS A 390 40.50 -43.22 30.29
N LYS A 391 41.80 -43.30 30.57
CA LYS A 391 42.58 -44.53 30.65
C LYS A 391 43.31 -44.60 31.98
N ASN A 392 43.12 -45.71 32.67
CA ASN A 392 43.72 -45.97 33.97
C ASN A 392 44.60 -47.21 33.83
N ASP A 393 45.89 -46.99 33.57
CA ASP A 393 46.84 -48.07 33.33
C ASP A 393 47.41 -48.57 34.67
N THR A 394 47.37 -49.88 34.90
CA THR A 394 47.87 -50.46 36.15
C THR A 394 49.36 -50.22 36.31
N ILE A 395 49.75 -49.66 37.46
CA ILE A 395 51.14 -49.47 37.84
C ILE A 395 51.70 -50.81 38.31
N SER A 396 52.87 -51.18 37.79
CA SER A 396 53.63 -52.32 38.30
C SER A 396 54.34 -51.92 39.58
N CYS A 397 54.00 -52.57 40.69
CA CYS A 397 54.68 -52.39 41.98
C CYS A 397 55.91 -53.28 42.15
N ASP A 398 56.33 -54.05 41.15
CA ASP A 398 57.53 -54.91 41.22
C ASP A 398 58.80 -54.07 41.44
N ASP A 399 59.41 -54.16 42.62
CA ASP A 399 60.70 -53.49 42.91
C ASP A 399 61.92 -54.35 42.52
N ASN A 400 61.67 -55.51 41.91
CA ASN A 400 62.64 -56.54 41.55
C ASN A 400 63.39 -57.15 42.75
N ASN A 401 62.89 -57.00 43.97
CA ASN A 401 63.47 -57.56 45.17
C ASN A 401 62.81 -58.90 45.52
N LYS A 402 63.56 -60.00 45.42
CA LYS A 402 63.05 -61.35 45.76
C LYS A 402 62.77 -61.54 47.25
N CYS A 403 63.18 -60.59 48.08
CA CYS A 403 62.95 -60.57 49.52
C CYS A 403 61.71 -59.80 49.93
N THR A 404 60.94 -59.30 48.98
CA THR A 404 59.65 -58.65 49.25
C THR A 404 58.54 -59.37 48.50
N THR A 405 57.36 -59.34 49.11
CA THR A 405 56.11 -59.61 48.39
C THR A 405 55.50 -58.26 48.06
N ASP A 406 55.43 -57.98 46.78
CA ASP A 406 54.97 -56.69 46.28
C ASP A 406 53.47 -56.75 46.04
N SER A 407 52.77 -55.80 46.63
CA SER A 407 51.33 -55.65 46.46
C SER A 407 50.99 -54.20 46.21
N CYS A 408 49.81 -53.95 45.65
CA CYS A 408 49.33 -52.60 45.49
C CYS A 408 48.07 -52.37 46.30
N ASP A 409 48.11 -51.33 47.13
CA ASP A 409 46.99 -50.87 47.94
C ASP A 409 46.32 -49.67 47.26
N LYS A 410 45.01 -49.73 47.11
CA LYS A 410 44.25 -48.73 46.35
C LYS A 410 44.33 -47.32 46.94
N GLU A 411 44.54 -47.19 48.25
CA GLU A 411 44.61 -45.90 48.94
C GLU A 411 46.05 -45.40 49.07
N SER A 412 47.00 -46.29 49.41
CA SER A 412 48.37 -45.89 49.73
C SER A 412 49.42 -46.22 48.66
N GLY A 413 49.06 -46.90 47.57
CA GLY A 413 49.96 -47.27 46.48
C GLY A 413 50.76 -48.54 46.76
N CYS A 414 51.95 -48.65 46.14
CA CYS A 414 52.78 -49.85 46.24
C CYS A 414 53.25 -50.13 47.68
N LYS A 415 53.01 -51.37 48.13
CA LYS A 415 53.44 -51.91 49.41
C LYS A 415 54.41 -53.06 49.19
N TYR A 416 55.47 -53.06 49.99
CA TYR A 416 56.56 -54.04 49.94
C TYR A 416 56.67 -54.72 51.30
N GLU A 417 56.16 -55.94 51.42
CA GLU A 417 56.24 -56.70 52.67
C GLU A 417 57.44 -57.64 52.65
N THR A 418 58.30 -57.58 53.67
CA THR A 418 59.49 -58.42 53.74
C THR A 418 59.11 -59.89 53.88
N VAL A 419 59.68 -60.74 53.02
CA VAL A 419 59.57 -62.20 53.11
C VAL A 419 60.41 -62.69 54.28
N SER A 420 59.78 -63.45 55.18
CA SER A 420 60.52 -64.17 56.22
C SER A 420 61.21 -65.38 55.59
N CYS A 421 62.53 -65.44 55.74
CA CYS A 421 63.36 -66.54 55.26
C CYS A 421 63.70 -67.54 56.36
N ASP A 422 62.92 -67.60 57.45
CA ASP A 422 63.14 -68.56 58.53
C ASP A 422 62.78 -69.97 58.05
N ASP A 423 63.77 -70.86 57.92
CA ASP A 423 63.52 -72.28 57.60
C ASP A 423 63.26 -73.15 58.84
N SER A 424 63.16 -72.51 60.01
CA SER A 424 63.01 -73.13 61.33
C SER A 424 64.15 -74.07 61.71
N ASN A 425 65.33 -73.93 61.08
CA ASN A 425 66.51 -74.70 61.40
C ASN A 425 67.48 -73.84 62.24
N ALA A 426 67.62 -74.17 63.51
CA ALA A 426 68.52 -73.47 64.43
C ALA A 426 70.01 -73.60 64.05
N CYS A 427 70.34 -74.44 63.07
CA CYS A 427 71.67 -74.64 62.53
C CYS A 427 72.00 -73.79 61.31
N THR A 428 71.08 -72.96 60.84
CA THR A 428 71.30 -72.04 59.73
C THR A 428 71.17 -70.59 60.18
N ALA A 429 72.03 -69.75 59.59
CA ALA A 429 71.90 -68.31 59.63
C ALA A 429 71.13 -67.91 58.37
N ASP A 430 69.85 -67.60 58.59
CA ASP A 430 68.94 -67.28 57.51
C ASP A 430 69.06 -65.80 57.17
N SER A 431 69.25 -65.51 55.88
CA SER A 431 69.21 -64.14 55.39
C SER A 431 68.53 -64.10 54.02
N CYS A 432 68.24 -62.91 53.53
CA CYS A 432 67.62 -62.75 52.23
C CYS A 432 68.48 -61.88 51.33
N ASP A 433 68.87 -62.43 50.18
CA ASP A 433 69.55 -61.70 49.12
C ASP A 433 68.52 -61.11 48.15
N PRO A 434 68.49 -59.78 47.93
CA PRO A 434 67.48 -59.15 47.09
C PRO A 434 67.39 -59.66 45.64
N LYS A 435 68.44 -60.29 45.11
CA LYS A 435 68.47 -60.84 43.76
C LYS A 435 68.18 -62.33 43.72
N THR A 436 68.66 -63.10 44.70
CA THR A 436 68.55 -64.57 44.68
C THR A 436 67.50 -65.14 45.63
N GLY A 437 66.95 -64.35 46.55
CA GLY A 437 65.93 -64.77 47.52
C GLY A 437 66.53 -65.28 48.83
N CYS A 438 65.78 -66.11 49.56
CA CYS A 438 66.23 -66.66 50.83
C CYS A 438 67.51 -67.49 50.67
N VAL A 439 68.50 -67.19 51.52
CA VAL A 439 69.77 -67.91 51.61
C VAL A 439 69.95 -68.43 53.03
N TYR A 440 70.44 -69.67 53.12
CA TYR A 440 70.56 -70.42 54.37
C TYR A 440 72.01 -70.87 54.52
N GLU A 441 72.76 -70.25 55.43
CA GLU A 441 74.16 -70.59 55.67
C GLU A 441 74.33 -71.39 56.95
N ASN A 442 74.98 -72.56 56.89
CA ASN A 442 75.18 -73.37 58.09
C ASN A 442 76.04 -72.63 59.14
N ILE A 443 75.57 -72.58 60.38
CA ILE A 443 76.30 -72.05 61.53
C ILE A 443 77.31 -73.10 62.01
N SER A 444 78.53 -72.64 62.31
CA SER A 444 79.55 -73.48 62.93
C SER A 444 79.30 -73.60 64.43
N CYS A 445 79.09 -74.82 64.92
CA CYS A 445 78.89 -75.13 66.34
C CYS A 445 80.17 -75.43 67.11
N ASP A 446 81.32 -75.24 66.48
CA ASP A 446 82.64 -75.46 67.07
C ASP A 446 82.91 -74.51 68.24
N ASP A 447 82.97 -75.05 69.47
CA ASP A 447 83.30 -74.27 70.67
C ASP A 447 84.80 -74.22 70.97
N ASN A 448 85.62 -74.71 70.02
CA ASN A 448 87.06 -74.83 70.09
C ASN A 448 87.55 -75.61 71.32
N ASN A 449 86.73 -76.54 71.83
CA ASN A 449 87.08 -77.39 72.96
C ASN A 449 87.25 -78.84 72.47
N ALA A 450 88.49 -79.31 72.43
CA ALA A 450 88.81 -80.67 71.98
C ALA A 450 88.21 -81.78 72.88
N CYS A 451 87.68 -81.41 74.04
CA CYS A 451 86.98 -82.30 74.97
C CYS A 451 85.48 -82.41 74.71
N THR A 452 84.94 -81.71 73.71
CA THR A 452 83.54 -81.78 73.32
C THR A 452 83.42 -82.29 71.89
N LYS A 453 82.35 -83.04 71.63
CA LYS A 453 81.92 -83.40 70.30
C LYS A 453 80.82 -82.43 69.91
N ASP A 454 81.16 -81.53 69.00
CA ASP A 454 80.24 -80.52 68.53
C ASP A 454 79.33 -81.12 67.46
N SER A 455 78.05 -80.86 67.61
CA SER A 455 77.02 -81.26 66.68
C SER A 455 75.96 -80.17 66.62
N CYS A 456 75.27 -80.06 65.49
CA CYS A 456 74.13 -79.16 65.41
C CYS A 456 72.85 -79.98 65.29
N ASP A 457 71.89 -79.62 66.12
CA ASP A 457 70.55 -80.19 66.15
C ASP A 457 69.57 -79.17 65.57
N ALA A 458 68.85 -79.53 64.52
CA ALA A 458 68.02 -78.59 63.76
C ALA A 458 66.93 -77.90 64.61
N ASP A 459 66.47 -78.54 65.69
CA ASP A 459 65.41 -78.01 66.56
C ASP A 459 65.96 -77.22 67.76
N SER A 460 67.15 -77.58 68.25
CA SER A 460 67.70 -77.07 69.52
C SER A 460 69.06 -76.34 69.40
N GLY A 461 69.63 -76.27 68.20
CA GLY A 461 70.86 -75.55 67.89
C GLY A 461 72.13 -76.33 68.25
N CYS A 462 73.21 -75.61 68.48
CA CYS A 462 74.52 -76.20 68.77
C CYS A 462 74.51 -77.01 70.08
N LYS A 463 74.99 -78.27 69.99
CA LYS A 463 75.18 -79.20 71.09
C LYS A 463 76.65 -79.62 71.16
N ASN A 464 77.25 -79.40 72.32
CA ASN A 464 78.65 -79.72 72.58
C ASN A 464 78.70 -80.75 73.70
N ASP A 465 78.74 -82.04 73.32
CA ASP A 465 78.69 -83.14 74.28
C ASP A 465 80.09 -83.52 74.75
N MET A 466 80.29 -83.63 76.06
CA MET A 466 81.60 -83.95 76.63
C MET A 466 82.07 -85.36 76.23
N ILE A 467 83.30 -85.46 75.73
CA ILE A 467 83.94 -86.71 75.34
C ILE A 467 84.51 -87.40 76.58
N SER A 468 84.26 -88.71 76.72
CA SER A 468 84.81 -89.54 77.79
C SER A 468 86.26 -89.92 77.50
N CYS A 469 87.19 -89.44 78.33
CA CYS A 469 88.62 -89.65 78.19
C CYS A 469 89.17 -90.83 79.01
N ASP A 470 88.35 -91.85 79.28
CA ASP A 470 88.76 -93.02 80.06
C ASP A 470 89.51 -94.03 79.17
N ASP A 471 90.82 -94.22 79.38
CA ASP A 471 91.61 -95.23 78.65
C ASP A 471 91.52 -96.63 79.26
N ASN A 472 90.71 -96.78 80.32
CA ASN A 472 90.50 -98.00 81.09
C ASN A 472 91.79 -98.59 81.67
N ASN A 473 92.84 -97.78 81.87
CA ASN A 473 94.10 -98.21 82.45
C ASN A 473 94.23 -97.71 83.90
N ALA A 474 94.15 -98.64 84.85
CA ALA A 474 94.21 -98.32 86.28
C ALA A 474 95.54 -97.71 86.77
N CYS A 475 96.58 -97.70 85.94
CA CYS A 475 97.88 -97.09 86.24
C CYS A 475 98.02 -95.65 85.71
N THR A 476 96.97 -95.08 85.13
CA THR A 476 96.92 -93.70 84.63
C THR A 476 95.79 -92.94 85.29
N LYS A 477 96.00 -91.63 85.48
CA LYS A 477 94.97 -90.68 85.82
C LYS A 477 94.58 -89.95 84.56
N ASP A 478 93.32 -90.12 84.19
CA ASP A 478 92.80 -89.59 82.94
C ASP A 478 92.21 -88.20 83.17
N SER A 479 92.55 -87.26 82.31
CA SER A 479 91.99 -85.92 82.29
C SER A 479 91.74 -85.48 80.86
N CYS A 480 90.85 -84.49 80.68
CA CYS A 480 90.70 -83.87 79.37
C CYS A 480 91.22 -82.44 79.42
N ASP A 481 92.15 -82.14 78.53
CA ASP A 481 92.69 -80.81 78.31
C ASP A 481 91.94 -80.14 77.16
N LYS A 482 91.47 -78.91 77.37
CA LYS A 482 90.56 -78.23 76.43
C LYS A 482 91.20 -77.92 75.07
N GLU A 483 92.52 -77.80 75.01
CA GLU A 483 93.24 -77.48 73.78
C GLU A 483 93.78 -78.74 73.09
N THR A 484 94.16 -79.76 73.85
CA THR A 484 94.87 -80.94 73.35
C THR A 484 94.08 -82.25 73.39
N GLY A 485 92.90 -82.27 74.04
CA GLY A 485 92.02 -83.42 74.15
C GLY A 485 92.36 -84.33 75.34
N CYS A 486 92.02 -85.61 75.24
CA CYS A 486 92.25 -86.57 76.32
C CYS A 486 93.74 -86.76 76.63
N THR A 487 94.12 -86.58 77.89
CA THR A 487 95.48 -86.74 78.42
C THR A 487 95.51 -87.78 79.54
N TYR A 488 96.61 -88.54 79.60
CA TYR A 488 96.75 -89.71 80.47
C TYR A 488 98.09 -89.61 81.21
N GLU A 489 98.07 -89.32 82.52
CA GLU A 489 99.29 -89.22 83.34
C GLU A 489 99.50 -90.48 84.18
N LYS A 490 100.69 -91.06 84.11
CA LYS A 490 101.02 -92.31 84.82
C LYS A 490 101.18 -92.08 86.32
N ILE A 491 100.54 -92.91 87.14
CA ILE A 491 100.52 -92.82 88.62
C ILE A 491 101.55 -93.76 89.27
#